data_AF-A0A6P0R748-F1
#
_entry.id   AF-A0A6P0R748-F1
#
_cell.length_a   1.000
_cell.length_b   1.000
_cell.length_c   1.000
_cell.angle_alpha   90.00
_cell.angle_beta   90.00
_cell.angle_gamma   90.00
#
_symmetry.space_group_name_H-M   'P 1'
#
loop_
_entity.id
_entity.type
_entity.pdbx_description
1 polymer ?
#
loop_
_entity_poly.entity_id
_entity_poly.type
_entity_poly.pdbx_seq_one_letter_code
_entity_poly.pdbx_strand_id
1 'polypeptide(L)'
;MKIHQVRTYPSKEYLPKEEQLAWKIAAVASDPVALEDDVVEMIINRIIDNAAAACAALNYHSVQTARAQALTHLRNDGATIFGVPPETKVCAEWAAWANSVAVRELDFHDTFHAADYSHPGDNIASIIAVAQQCGCNGAALTRAIATAYEIQIDLVKGICLHEHKIDHVAHLGPSVAAGIGTLLELDTETIYQAIQQAVHTTITTRQSRKADISSWKAYAPAYAGKNALEAVDRCMRGEGSPSPIYEGEDSVIAWILSGPDALYEVPLPEPGEAKRAILESYTKEHSAEYQAQGLIDLAFRMGEKIDDFENIKEIVIHGSHQTHYVIGTGSGDPQKMNPQATRETLDHSITYIFAVALQDRRWHHFDSYTPERAQREDTVRLWHKVRTLEDPEWTRRYHSRDPKERAFGARVEIFFNDGSKIEDELAVANAHSYGARPFRRPDYIRKFETLTEGIIDPKEQEDFLTLVQQLPKLAPEELMRLNLIASPGYLIENSAKGIF
;
A
#
# COMPACT_ATOMS: atom_id res chain seq x y z
N MET A 1 17.53 17.46 -3.35
CA MET A 1 16.08 17.34 -3.63
C MET A 1 15.55 18.73 -3.85
N LYS A 2 14.79 18.94 -4.93
CA LYS A 2 14.29 20.24 -5.35
C LYS A 2 12.77 20.27 -5.27
N ILE A 3 12.22 21.38 -4.76
CA ILE A 3 10.78 21.61 -4.75
C ILE A 3 10.37 22.22 -6.09
N HIS A 4 9.43 21.59 -6.78
CA HIS A 4 8.87 22.05 -8.05
C HIS A 4 7.49 22.67 -7.83
N GLN A 5 7.33 23.90 -8.30
CA GLN A 5 6.05 24.60 -8.34
C GLN A 5 5.24 24.16 -9.55
N VAL A 6 4.03 23.64 -9.30
CA VAL A 6 3.15 23.08 -10.33
C VAL A 6 1.81 23.81 -10.28
N ARG A 7 1.48 24.51 -11.36
CA ARG A 7 0.25 25.32 -11.51
C ARG A 7 -0.35 25.12 -12.88
N THR A 8 -1.60 25.54 -13.05
CA THR A 8 -2.24 25.58 -14.36
C THR A 8 -1.67 26.69 -15.25
N TYR A 9 -1.62 26.41 -16.56
CA TYR A 9 -1.22 27.31 -17.64
C TYR A 9 -2.37 27.36 -18.66
N PRO A 10 -2.91 28.55 -18.98
CA PRO A 10 -3.91 28.68 -20.04
C PRO A 10 -3.28 28.37 -21.41
N SER A 11 -4.03 27.89 -22.39
CA SER A 11 -3.49 27.46 -23.69
C SER A 11 -2.73 28.55 -24.47
N LYS A 12 -2.96 29.82 -24.13
CA LYS A 12 -2.23 30.98 -24.69
C LYS A 12 -0.80 31.15 -24.13
N GLU A 13 -0.48 30.51 -23.01
CA GLU A 13 0.83 30.55 -22.35
C GLU A 13 1.59 29.27 -22.70
N TYR A 14 2.72 29.40 -23.40
CA TYR A 14 3.53 28.24 -23.77
C TYR A 14 4.33 27.73 -22.57
N LEU A 15 4.08 26.49 -22.18
CA LEU A 15 4.86 25.76 -21.19
C LEU A 15 5.75 24.73 -21.91
N PRO A 16 7.09 24.91 -21.94
CA PRO A 16 8.00 23.91 -22.47
C PRO A 16 7.80 22.56 -21.78
N LYS A 17 7.87 21.46 -22.53
CA LYS A 17 7.67 20.11 -21.95
C LYS A 17 8.63 19.83 -20.81
N GLU A 18 9.87 20.33 -20.91
CA GLU A 18 10.92 20.18 -19.89
C GLU A 18 10.56 20.82 -18.55
N GLU A 19 9.65 21.79 -18.57
CA GLU A 19 9.13 22.46 -17.39
C GLU A 19 7.87 21.81 -16.80
N GLN A 20 7.28 20.82 -17.49
CA GLN A 20 6.12 20.07 -17.01
C GLN A 20 6.54 19.04 -15.96
N LEU A 21 5.69 18.83 -14.95
CA LEU A 21 5.91 17.86 -13.88
C LEU A 21 6.07 16.45 -14.45
N ALA A 22 5.26 16.07 -15.45
CA ALA A 22 5.36 14.75 -16.08
C ALA A 22 6.75 14.53 -16.72
N TRP A 23 7.35 15.56 -17.31
CA TRP A 23 8.72 15.47 -17.84
C TRP A 23 9.75 15.39 -16.73
N LYS A 24 9.60 16.20 -15.68
CA LYS A 24 10.49 16.17 -14.51
C LYS A 24 10.51 14.79 -13.84
N ILE A 25 9.35 14.15 -13.72
CA ILE A 25 9.23 12.74 -13.28
C ILE A 25 9.93 11.80 -14.26
N ALA A 26 9.71 11.95 -15.56
CA ALA A 26 10.36 11.13 -16.58
C ALA A 26 11.89 11.25 -16.55
N ALA A 27 12.41 12.45 -16.29
CA ALA A 27 13.84 12.71 -16.16
C ALA A 27 14.42 12.04 -14.90
N VAL A 28 13.69 12.02 -13.79
CA VAL A 28 14.09 11.23 -12.60
C VAL A 28 14.16 9.75 -12.94
N ALA A 29 13.21 9.23 -13.71
CA ALA A 29 13.15 7.82 -14.10
C ALA A 29 14.26 7.40 -15.08
N SER A 30 14.59 8.26 -16.05
CA SER A 30 15.66 7.98 -17.01
C SER A 30 17.06 8.24 -16.46
N ASP A 31 17.19 8.88 -15.30
CA ASP A 31 18.48 9.17 -14.66
C ASP A 31 19.12 7.90 -14.06
N PRO A 32 20.27 7.43 -14.58
CA PRO A 32 20.89 6.15 -14.23
C PRO A 32 21.69 6.21 -12.91
N VAL A 33 21.17 6.91 -11.91
CA VAL A 33 21.82 7.02 -10.59
C VAL A 33 21.92 5.65 -9.92
N ALA A 34 23.09 5.38 -9.34
CA ALA A 34 23.32 4.17 -8.57
C ALA A 34 22.46 4.15 -7.30
N LEU A 35 22.03 2.96 -6.90
CA LEU A 35 21.33 2.78 -5.63
C LEU A 35 22.32 2.67 -4.48
N GLU A 36 21.92 3.18 -3.33
CA GLU A 36 22.63 2.98 -2.06
C GLU A 36 22.21 1.66 -1.41
N ASP A 37 23.09 1.09 -0.59
CA ASP A 37 22.89 -0.25 -0.01
C ASP A 37 21.64 -0.32 0.88
N ASP A 38 21.33 0.74 1.64
CA ASP A 38 20.16 0.78 2.50
C ASP A 38 18.83 0.78 1.72
N VAL A 39 18.82 1.44 0.55
CA VAL A 39 17.70 1.42 -0.41
C VAL A 39 17.51 0.00 -0.96
N VAL A 40 18.59 -0.65 -1.38
CA VAL A 40 18.53 -2.04 -1.88
C VAL A 40 18.01 -2.98 -0.79
N GLU A 41 18.52 -2.88 0.44
CA GLU A 41 18.06 -3.68 1.57
C GLU A 41 16.57 -3.49 1.84
N MET A 42 16.07 -2.25 1.77
CA MET A 42 14.65 -1.98 1.96
C MET A 42 13.80 -2.53 0.81
N ILE A 43 14.26 -2.45 -0.45
CA ILE A 43 13.55 -3.05 -1.59
C ILE A 43 13.37 -4.55 -1.38
N ILE A 44 14.42 -5.25 -0.95
CA ILE A 44 14.32 -6.68 -0.67
C ILE A 44 13.31 -6.94 0.46
N ASN A 45 13.33 -6.14 1.53
CA ASN A 45 12.32 -6.22 2.60
C ASN A 45 10.89 -6.05 2.06
N ARG A 46 10.67 -5.11 1.14
CA ARG A 46 9.34 -4.86 0.54
C ARG A 46 8.87 -5.98 -0.37
N ILE A 47 9.78 -6.64 -1.10
CA ILE A 47 9.42 -7.84 -1.88
C ILE A 47 9.03 -8.99 -0.95
N ILE A 48 9.76 -9.21 0.15
CA ILE A 48 9.41 -10.22 1.17
C ILE A 48 8.03 -9.90 1.77
N ASP A 49 7.79 -8.64 2.14
CA ASP A 49 6.52 -8.19 2.73
C ASP A 49 5.32 -8.37 1.78
N ASN A 50 5.48 -8.01 0.51
CA ASN A 50 4.46 -8.21 -0.52
C ASN A 50 4.19 -9.69 -0.77
N ALA A 51 5.24 -10.52 -0.85
CA ALA A 51 5.10 -11.96 -1.02
C ALA A 51 4.32 -12.57 0.15
N ALA A 52 4.62 -12.15 1.39
CA ALA A 52 3.90 -12.58 2.58
C ALA A 52 2.40 -12.26 2.50
N ALA A 53 2.07 -11.00 2.18
CA ALA A 53 0.68 -10.55 2.05
C ALA A 53 -0.06 -11.29 0.91
N ALA A 54 0.59 -11.47 -0.24
CA ALA A 54 0.01 -12.18 -1.39
C ALA A 54 -0.26 -13.66 -1.10
N CYS A 55 0.70 -14.36 -0.49
CA CYS A 55 0.57 -15.77 -0.15
C CYS A 55 -0.57 -16.00 0.86
N ALA A 56 -0.66 -15.17 1.90
CA ALA A 56 -1.75 -15.24 2.87
C ALA A 56 -3.15 -14.99 2.25
N ALA A 57 -3.20 -14.32 1.10
CA ALA A 57 -4.44 -13.95 0.41
C ALA A 57 -4.89 -14.94 -0.68
N LEU A 58 -4.11 -15.98 -1.01
CA LEU A 58 -4.28 -16.81 -2.23
C LEU A 58 -5.69 -17.40 -2.44
N ASN A 59 -6.39 -17.68 -1.34
CA ASN A 59 -7.73 -18.26 -1.35
C ASN A 59 -8.84 -17.27 -0.97
N TYR A 60 -8.57 -15.97 -0.90
CA TYR A 60 -9.62 -14.96 -0.84
C TYR A 60 -10.35 -14.89 -2.19
N HIS A 61 -11.67 -14.74 -2.18
CA HIS A 61 -12.49 -14.84 -3.38
C HIS A 61 -12.09 -13.84 -4.49
N SER A 62 -11.71 -12.61 -4.12
CA SER A 62 -11.15 -11.62 -5.05
C SER A 62 -9.86 -12.11 -5.73
N VAL A 63 -8.94 -12.71 -4.97
CA VAL A 63 -7.68 -13.25 -5.47
C VAL A 63 -7.92 -14.47 -6.36
N GLN A 64 -8.82 -15.37 -5.96
CA GLN A 64 -9.25 -16.50 -6.80
C GLN A 64 -9.81 -16.00 -8.14
N THR A 65 -10.63 -14.95 -8.11
CA THR A 65 -11.24 -14.35 -9.30
C THR A 65 -10.20 -13.69 -10.20
N ALA A 66 -9.28 -12.89 -9.64
CA ALA A 66 -8.23 -12.24 -10.41
C ALA A 66 -7.26 -13.26 -11.02
N ARG A 67 -6.93 -14.33 -10.29
CA ARG A 67 -6.15 -15.46 -10.82
C ARG A 67 -6.90 -16.14 -11.97
N ALA A 68 -8.19 -16.44 -11.82
CA ALA A 68 -8.99 -17.06 -12.88
C ALA A 68 -9.05 -16.18 -14.14
N GLN A 69 -9.19 -14.85 -13.99
CA GLN A 69 -9.11 -13.91 -15.10
C GLN A 69 -7.73 -13.95 -15.78
N ALA A 70 -6.65 -13.99 -15.02
CA ALA A 70 -5.31 -14.00 -15.62
C ALA A 70 -5.03 -15.30 -16.39
N LEU A 71 -5.49 -16.45 -15.88
CA LEU A 71 -5.26 -17.77 -16.48
C LEU A 71 -5.92 -17.96 -17.86
N THR A 72 -6.83 -17.09 -18.29
CA THR A 72 -7.38 -17.10 -19.66
C THR A 72 -6.44 -16.42 -20.68
N HIS A 73 -5.36 -15.79 -20.22
CA HIS A 73 -4.40 -15.03 -21.05
C HIS A 73 -2.99 -15.65 -21.01
N LEU A 74 -2.90 -16.96 -21.25
CA LEU A 74 -1.65 -17.71 -21.23
C LEU A 74 -0.64 -17.18 -22.27
N ARG A 75 0.63 -17.13 -21.88
CA ARG A 75 1.75 -16.68 -22.71
C ARG A 75 3.04 -17.41 -22.35
N ASN A 76 3.73 -18.00 -23.33
CA ASN A 76 4.95 -18.79 -23.09
C ASN A 76 6.14 -17.97 -22.55
N ASP A 77 6.27 -16.72 -22.98
CA ASP A 77 7.27 -15.75 -22.53
C ASP A 77 6.61 -14.71 -21.61
N GLY A 78 5.58 -15.12 -20.88
CA GLY A 78 4.85 -14.27 -19.95
C GLY A 78 5.45 -14.21 -18.54
N ALA A 79 4.66 -13.69 -17.62
CA ALA A 79 4.97 -13.53 -16.20
C ALA A 79 4.21 -14.57 -15.34
N THR A 80 4.68 -14.78 -14.11
CA THR A 80 4.16 -15.77 -13.17
C THR A 80 3.12 -15.18 -12.22
N ILE A 81 2.26 -16.03 -11.67
CA ILE A 81 1.21 -15.65 -10.70
C ILE A 81 1.55 -16.29 -9.35
N PHE A 82 1.40 -15.55 -8.24
CA PHE A 82 1.55 -16.11 -6.90
C PHE A 82 0.66 -17.35 -6.70
N GLY A 83 1.25 -18.38 -6.10
CA GLY A 83 0.62 -19.66 -5.83
C GLY A 83 0.62 -20.64 -7.01
N VAL A 84 0.85 -20.17 -8.24
CA VAL A 84 0.78 -20.98 -9.46
C VAL A 84 2.19 -21.42 -9.90
N PRO A 85 2.38 -22.65 -10.41
CA PRO A 85 3.68 -23.09 -10.91
C PRO A 85 4.22 -22.21 -12.06
N PRO A 86 5.53 -21.92 -12.11
CA PRO A 86 6.15 -20.99 -13.07
C PRO A 86 6.09 -21.46 -14.52
N GLU A 87 5.70 -22.71 -14.77
CA GLU A 87 5.40 -23.24 -16.11
C GLU A 87 4.12 -22.62 -16.68
N THR A 88 3.19 -22.20 -15.82
CA THR A 88 1.96 -21.51 -16.21
C THR A 88 2.19 -20.00 -16.18
N LYS A 89 2.42 -19.43 -17.35
CA LYS A 89 2.70 -18.01 -17.54
C LYS A 89 1.57 -17.32 -18.28
N VAL A 90 1.36 -16.05 -17.97
CA VAL A 90 0.32 -15.20 -18.57
C VAL A 90 0.91 -13.89 -19.06
N CYS A 91 0.20 -13.14 -19.89
CA CYS A 91 0.65 -11.80 -20.28
C CYS A 91 0.91 -10.91 -19.04
N ALA A 92 1.94 -10.09 -19.08
CA ALA A 92 2.41 -9.28 -17.95
C ALA A 92 1.32 -8.40 -17.34
N GLU A 93 0.43 -7.83 -18.14
CA GLU A 93 -0.69 -7.02 -17.68
C GLU A 93 -1.71 -7.81 -16.86
N TRP A 94 -1.83 -9.12 -17.11
CA TRP A 94 -2.69 -10.03 -16.36
C TRP A 94 -1.99 -10.63 -15.14
N ALA A 95 -0.68 -10.88 -15.21
CA ALA A 95 0.11 -11.20 -14.01
C ALA A 95 0.13 -10.03 -13.03
N ALA A 96 0.36 -8.81 -13.51
CA ALA A 96 0.29 -7.58 -12.73
C ALA A 96 -1.08 -7.46 -12.06
N TRP A 97 -2.16 -7.67 -12.81
CA TRP A 97 -3.52 -7.68 -12.27
C TRP A 97 -3.70 -8.69 -11.12
N ALA A 98 -3.42 -9.97 -11.36
CA ALA A 98 -3.64 -11.02 -10.36
C ALA A 98 -2.75 -10.85 -9.12
N ASN A 99 -1.47 -10.54 -9.33
CA ASN A 99 -0.49 -10.41 -8.24
C ASN A 99 -0.75 -9.15 -7.40
N SER A 100 -1.11 -8.02 -8.02
CA SER A 100 -1.46 -6.80 -7.27
C SER A 100 -2.74 -6.98 -6.44
N VAL A 101 -3.75 -7.70 -6.93
CA VAL A 101 -4.94 -8.03 -6.13
C VAL A 101 -4.54 -8.86 -4.91
N ALA A 102 -3.69 -9.88 -5.08
CA ALA A 102 -3.19 -10.71 -3.98
C ALA A 102 -2.43 -9.88 -2.93
N VAL A 103 -1.51 -9.01 -3.36
CA VAL A 103 -0.73 -8.14 -2.47
C VAL A 103 -1.62 -7.16 -1.68
N ARG A 104 -2.67 -6.61 -2.33
CA ARG A 104 -3.52 -5.58 -1.72
C ARG A 104 -4.63 -6.12 -0.83
N GLU A 105 -5.09 -7.35 -1.07
CA GLU A 105 -6.29 -7.94 -0.46
C GLU A 105 -6.35 -7.76 1.06
N LEU A 106 -5.27 -8.10 1.75
CA LEU A 106 -5.24 -8.03 3.22
C LEU A 106 -4.97 -6.63 3.78
N ASP A 107 -4.63 -5.66 2.92
CA ASP A 107 -4.19 -4.32 3.32
C ASP A 107 -3.00 -4.37 4.27
N PHE A 108 -2.07 -5.31 4.04
CA PHE A 108 -1.07 -5.69 5.03
C PHE A 108 0.39 -5.49 4.58
N HIS A 109 0.61 -4.88 3.42
CA HIS A 109 1.93 -4.41 3.01
C HIS A 109 2.17 -2.97 3.48
N ASP A 110 3.25 -2.35 3.01
CA ASP A 110 3.64 -1.02 3.44
C ASP A 110 2.66 0.09 3.07
N THR A 111 2.84 1.22 3.74
CA THR A 111 2.08 2.44 3.53
C THR A 111 2.99 3.65 3.73
N PHE A 112 2.54 4.79 3.24
CA PHE A 112 3.15 6.08 3.46
C PHE A 112 2.05 7.14 3.57
N HIS A 113 2.17 8.05 4.53
CA HIS A 113 1.22 9.14 4.73
C HIS A 113 1.99 10.46 4.78
N ALA A 114 1.56 11.46 4.00
CA ALA A 114 2.02 12.85 4.01
C ALA A 114 0.83 13.80 3.71
N ALA A 115 0.85 14.55 2.61
CA ALA A 115 -0.31 15.36 2.21
C ALA A 115 -1.49 14.46 1.80
N ASP A 116 -1.21 13.37 1.09
CA ASP A 116 -2.11 12.23 0.91
C ASP A 116 -1.61 10.99 1.68
N TYR A 117 -2.19 9.82 1.43
CA TYR A 117 -1.62 8.52 1.82
C TYR A 117 -1.64 7.56 0.64
N SER A 118 -0.72 6.60 0.65
CA SER A 118 -0.54 5.63 -0.41
C SER A 118 -0.03 4.32 0.14
N HIS A 119 -0.01 3.31 -0.74
CA HIS A 119 0.65 2.05 -0.51
C HIS A 119 1.72 1.83 -1.59
N PRO A 120 2.96 2.29 -1.36
CA PRO A 120 4.01 2.20 -2.38
C PRO A 120 4.37 0.77 -2.82
N GLY A 121 4.13 -0.22 -1.96
CA GLY A 121 4.28 -1.64 -2.29
C GLY A 121 3.41 -2.11 -3.46
N ASP A 122 2.32 -1.41 -3.77
CA ASP A 122 1.46 -1.74 -4.91
C ASP A 122 2.20 -1.65 -6.27
N ASN A 123 3.33 -0.92 -6.35
CA ASN A 123 4.16 -0.85 -7.57
C ASN A 123 4.82 -2.17 -7.93
N ILE A 124 5.23 -2.95 -6.92
CA ILE A 124 6.22 -4.04 -7.07
C ILE A 124 5.70 -5.14 -7.99
N ALA A 125 4.45 -5.59 -7.78
CA ALA A 125 3.88 -6.69 -8.55
C ALA A 125 3.77 -6.36 -10.06
N SER A 126 3.45 -5.10 -10.39
CA SER A 126 3.38 -4.64 -11.78
C SER A 126 4.75 -4.60 -12.44
N ILE A 127 5.77 -4.10 -11.74
CA ILE A 127 7.14 -4.00 -12.26
C ILE A 127 7.77 -5.39 -12.40
N ILE A 128 7.56 -6.30 -11.44
CA ILE A 128 8.02 -7.70 -11.54
C ILE A 128 7.42 -8.39 -12.77
N ALA A 129 6.12 -8.21 -13.02
CA ALA A 129 5.46 -8.82 -14.17
C ALA A 129 6.09 -8.37 -15.50
N VAL A 130 6.40 -7.09 -15.66
CA VAL A 130 7.12 -6.60 -16.85
C VAL A 130 8.54 -7.15 -16.89
N ALA A 131 9.25 -7.15 -15.77
CA ALA A 131 10.63 -7.64 -15.70
C ALA A 131 10.75 -9.09 -16.15
N GLN A 132 9.81 -9.94 -15.71
CA GLN A 132 9.71 -11.34 -16.10
C GLN A 132 9.44 -11.50 -17.59
N GLN A 133 8.40 -10.83 -18.12
CA GLN A 133 8.03 -10.95 -19.53
C GLN A 133 9.09 -10.39 -20.48
N CYS A 134 9.79 -9.32 -20.08
CA CYS A 134 10.82 -8.67 -20.90
C CYS A 134 12.23 -9.24 -20.69
N GLY A 135 12.40 -10.24 -19.83
CA GLY A 135 13.71 -10.85 -19.56
C GLY A 135 14.71 -9.89 -18.93
N CYS A 136 14.24 -8.97 -18.08
CA CYS A 136 15.10 -8.04 -17.33
C CYS A 136 15.85 -8.79 -16.21
N ASN A 137 16.95 -8.20 -15.72
CA ASN A 137 17.70 -8.76 -14.59
C ASN A 137 17.35 -8.07 -13.26
N GLY A 138 17.84 -8.64 -12.17
CA GLY A 138 17.60 -8.16 -10.82
C GLY A 138 18.13 -6.74 -10.54
N ALA A 139 19.24 -6.34 -11.16
CA ALA A 139 19.75 -4.98 -11.05
C ALA A 139 18.79 -3.94 -11.65
N ALA A 140 18.24 -4.23 -12.84
CA ALA A 140 17.24 -3.38 -13.48
C ALA A 140 15.94 -3.32 -12.66
N LEU A 141 15.46 -4.46 -12.17
CA LEU A 141 14.29 -4.55 -11.29
C LEU A 141 14.46 -3.70 -10.01
N THR A 142 15.63 -3.76 -9.39
CA THR A 142 15.91 -3.00 -8.15
C THR A 142 15.86 -1.49 -8.42
N ARG A 143 16.46 -1.00 -9.52
CA ARG A 143 16.38 0.43 -9.91
C ARG A 143 14.95 0.88 -10.23
N ALA A 144 14.19 0.02 -10.89
CA ALA A 144 12.80 0.30 -11.24
C ALA A 144 11.91 0.47 -10.01
N ILE A 145 12.05 -0.41 -9.01
CA ILE A 145 11.30 -0.32 -7.75
C ILE A 145 11.69 0.95 -6.98
N ALA A 146 12.99 1.27 -6.88
CA ALA A 146 13.45 2.51 -6.24
C ALA A 146 12.80 3.76 -6.87
N THR A 147 12.76 3.81 -8.21
CA THR A 147 12.15 4.92 -8.95
C THR A 147 10.66 5.01 -8.70
N ALA A 148 9.92 3.90 -8.79
CA ALA A 148 8.49 3.91 -8.58
C ALA A 148 8.11 4.39 -7.17
N TYR A 149 8.86 3.93 -6.16
CA TYR A 149 8.71 4.39 -4.78
C TYR A 149 8.98 5.89 -4.64
N GLU A 150 10.08 6.39 -5.22
CA GLU A 150 10.42 7.82 -5.21
C GLU A 150 9.27 8.65 -5.76
N ILE A 151 8.82 8.34 -6.98
CA ILE A 151 7.79 9.12 -7.67
C ILE A 151 6.47 9.10 -6.90
N GLN A 152 6.02 7.95 -6.41
CA GLN A 152 4.74 7.89 -5.70
C GLN A 152 4.79 8.65 -4.37
N ILE A 153 5.87 8.50 -3.60
CA ILE A 153 6.01 9.14 -2.30
C ILE A 153 6.11 10.66 -2.46
N ASP A 154 6.84 11.12 -3.46
CA ASP A 154 7.00 12.55 -3.75
C ASP A 154 5.70 13.20 -4.24
N LEU A 155 4.93 12.52 -5.09
CA LEU A 155 3.58 12.95 -5.44
C LEU A 155 2.66 13.03 -4.22
N VAL A 156 2.73 12.05 -3.31
CA VAL A 156 1.94 12.01 -2.06
C VAL A 156 2.35 13.11 -1.08
N LYS A 157 3.62 13.54 -1.09
CA LYS A 157 4.08 14.70 -0.31
C LYS A 157 3.53 16.01 -0.87
N GLY A 158 3.40 16.13 -2.19
CA GLY A 158 3.08 17.39 -2.86
C GLY A 158 1.60 17.61 -3.22
N ILE A 159 0.82 16.56 -3.45
CA ILE A 159 -0.55 16.65 -3.99
C ILE A 159 -1.51 15.76 -3.18
N CYS A 160 -2.47 16.37 -2.48
CA CYS A 160 -3.52 15.64 -1.76
C CYS A 160 -4.70 15.32 -2.70
N LEU A 161 -4.90 14.05 -3.06
CA LEU A 161 -6.08 13.63 -3.85
C LEU A 161 -7.29 13.42 -2.94
N HIS A 162 -7.06 13.05 -1.68
CA HIS A 162 -8.11 12.76 -0.71
C HIS A 162 -9.04 13.96 -0.45
N GLU A 163 -8.51 15.18 -0.40
CA GLU A 163 -9.32 16.39 -0.18
C GLU A 163 -10.37 16.60 -1.31
N HIS A 164 -10.05 16.12 -2.51
CA HIS A 164 -10.90 16.14 -3.70
C HIS A 164 -11.74 14.87 -3.89
N LYS A 165 -11.72 13.94 -2.93
CA LYS A 165 -12.41 12.63 -3.03
C LYS A 165 -11.97 11.81 -4.24
N ILE A 166 -10.72 11.95 -4.64
CA ILE A 166 -10.06 11.10 -5.63
C ILE A 166 -9.30 9.98 -4.89
N ASP A 167 -9.27 8.79 -5.49
CA ASP A 167 -8.53 7.66 -4.97
C ASP A 167 -7.02 7.86 -5.19
N HIS A 168 -6.19 7.43 -4.23
CA HIS A 168 -4.74 7.64 -4.26
C HIS A 168 -4.03 6.84 -5.36
N VAL A 169 -4.73 5.90 -6.01
CA VAL A 169 -4.18 5.12 -7.13
C VAL A 169 -3.87 6.00 -8.35
N ALA A 170 -4.35 7.24 -8.40
CA ALA A 170 -3.94 8.21 -9.40
C ALA A 170 -2.46 8.65 -9.27
N HIS A 171 -1.84 8.48 -8.10
CA HIS A 171 -0.39 8.60 -7.93
C HIS A 171 0.35 7.30 -8.24
N LEU A 172 -0.34 6.15 -8.18
CA LEU A 172 0.21 4.83 -8.47
C LEU A 172 0.43 4.62 -9.97
N GLY A 173 -0.53 5.00 -10.82
CA GLY A 173 -0.39 4.91 -12.28
C GLY A 173 0.93 5.52 -12.83
N PRO A 174 1.19 6.82 -12.61
CA PRO A 174 2.40 7.47 -13.09
C PRO A 174 3.69 6.94 -12.45
N SER A 175 3.65 6.47 -11.20
CA SER A 175 4.83 5.87 -10.55
C SER A 175 5.17 4.49 -11.11
N VAL A 176 4.18 3.64 -11.41
CA VAL A 176 4.40 2.38 -12.14
C VAL A 176 4.96 2.65 -13.53
N ALA A 177 4.42 3.63 -14.26
CA ALA A 177 4.92 4.01 -15.59
C ALA A 177 6.39 4.46 -15.54
N ALA A 178 6.76 5.30 -14.57
CA ALA A 178 8.14 5.73 -14.33
C ALA A 178 9.07 4.54 -13.97
N GLY A 179 8.61 3.64 -13.10
CA GLY A 179 9.33 2.42 -12.73
C GLY A 179 9.60 1.52 -13.94
N ILE A 180 8.59 1.27 -14.78
CA ILE A 180 8.74 0.49 -16.01
C ILE A 180 9.67 1.19 -17.00
N GLY A 181 9.58 2.52 -17.12
CA GLY A 181 10.52 3.32 -17.91
C GLY A 181 11.98 3.10 -17.51
N THR A 182 12.23 3.07 -16.19
CA THR A 182 13.56 2.76 -15.63
C THR A 182 13.97 1.31 -15.90
N LEU A 183 13.03 0.37 -15.72
CA LEU A 183 13.25 -1.07 -15.89
C LEU A 183 13.73 -1.40 -17.30
N LEU A 184 13.10 -0.77 -18.30
CA LEU A 184 13.32 -1.02 -19.72
C LEU A 184 14.34 -0.05 -20.34
N GLU A 185 14.95 0.82 -19.53
CA GLU A 185 15.92 1.84 -19.97
C GLU A 185 15.37 2.71 -21.13
N LEU A 186 14.10 3.10 -21.03
CA LEU A 186 13.44 3.92 -22.05
C LEU A 186 13.97 5.36 -22.03
N ASP A 187 13.85 6.04 -23.17
CA ASP A 187 14.18 7.46 -23.26
C ASP A 187 13.15 8.33 -22.52
N THR A 188 13.57 9.54 -22.14
CA THR A 188 12.75 10.44 -21.33
C THR A 188 11.43 10.82 -22.00
N GLU A 189 11.40 10.95 -23.34
CA GLU A 189 10.17 11.30 -24.07
C GLU A 189 9.14 10.18 -23.97
N THR A 190 9.56 8.92 -24.18
CA THR A 190 8.66 7.76 -24.07
C THR A 190 8.07 7.65 -22.66
N ILE A 191 8.89 7.81 -21.62
CA ILE A 191 8.44 7.75 -20.22
C ILE A 191 7.47 8.91 -19.91
N TYR A 192 7.79 10.12 -20.40
CA TYR A 192 6.94 11.30 -20.26
C TYR A 192 5.55 11.07 -20.85
N GLN A 193 5.45 10.55 -22.09
CA GLN A 193 4.16 10.26 -22.71
C GLN A 193 3.38 9.20 -21.91
N ALA A 194 4.05 8.17 -21.40
CA ALA A 194 3.41 7.12 -20.60
C ALA A 194 2.87 7.65 -19.27
N ILE A 195 3.63 8.48 -18.55
CA ILE A 195 3.20 9.15 -17.31
C ILE A 195 1.94 9.96 -17.56
N GLN A 196 1.89 10.70 -18.67
CA GLN A 196 0.73 11.53 -18.98
C GLN A 196 -0.55 10.73 -19.17
N GLN A 197 -0.49 9.63 -19.92
CA GLN A 197 -1.65 8.75 -20.03
C GLN A 197 -1.98 8.09 -18.68
N ALA A 198 -0.97 7.59 -17.95
CA ALA A 198 -1.19 6.83 -16.74
C ALA A 198 -1.89 7.67 -15.67
N VAL A 199 -1.50 8.92 -15.43
CA VAL A 199 -2.24 9.78 -14.49
C VAL A 199 -3.63 10.11 -15.03
N HIS A 200 -3.78 10.40 -16.33
CA HIS A 200 -5.07 10.75 -16.92
C HIS A 200 -6.14 9.65 -16.72
N THR A 201 -5.75 8.39 -16.90
CA THR A 201 -6.70 7.26 -16.89
C THR A 201 -6.83 6.55 -15.54
N THR A 202 -6.08 6.98 -14.52
CA THR A 202 -6.16 6.41 -13.16
C THR A 202 -6.86 7.32 -12.15
N ILE A 203 -7.36 8.48 -12.58
CA ILE A 203 -8.25 9.33 -11.78
C ILE A 203 -9.58 8.59 -11.60
N THR A 204 -9.79 8.09 -10.38
CA THR A 204 -11.03 7.43 -9.97
C THR A 204 -11.58 8.09 -8.72
N THR A 205 -12.91 8.10 -8.57
CA THR A 205 -13.51 8.62 -7.34
C THR A 205 -13.19 7.71 -6.16
N ARG A 206 -13.19 8.26 -4.96
CA ARG A 206 -12.97 7.53 -3.70
C ARG A 206 -14.16 6.66 -3.27
N GLN A 207 -15.18 6.50 -4.13
CA GLN A 207 -16.31 5.62 -3.83
C GLN A 207 -15.87 4.16 -3.60
N SER A 208 -14.72 3.75 -4.15
CA SER A 208 -14.03 2.48 -3.87
C SER A 208 -13.77 2.20 -2.37
N ARG A 209 -13.83 3.22 -1.51
CA ARG A 209 -13.42 3.17 -0.09
C ARG A 209 -14.44 3.79 0.86
N LYS A 210 -15.73 3.85 0.47
CA LYS A 210 -16.80 4.48 1.26
C LYS A 210 -18.09 3.65 1.19
N ALA A 211 -18.85 3.62 2.29
CA ALA A 211 -20.08 2.83 2.45
C ALA A 211 -19.79 1.31 2.40
N ASP A 212 -20.41 0.57 1.47
CA ASP A 212 -20.13 -0.85 1.27
C ASP A 212 -18.79 -1.00 0.53
N ILE A 213 -17.71 -1.21 1.30
CA ILE A 213 -16.36 -1.38 0.76
C ILE A 213 -16.28 -2.75 0.11
N SER A 214 -16.50 -2.79 -1.20
CA SER A 214 -16.44 -4.02 -1.98
C SER A 214 -14.99 -4.49 -2.22
N SER A 215 -14.85 -5.69 -2.77
CA SER A 215 -13.57 -6.25 -3.20
C SER A 215 -12.82 -5.36 -4.20
N TRP A 216 -13.50 -4.39 -4.84
CA TRP A 216 -12.85 -3.40 -5.71
C TRP A 216 -11.70 -2.65 -5.02
N LYS A 217 -11.73 -2.51 -3.70
CA LYS A 217 -10.61 -1.96 -2.91
C LYS A 217 -9.28 -2.66 -3.22
N ALA A 218 -9.29 -3.98 -3.42
CA ALA A 218 -8.11 -4.77 -3.79
C ALA A 218 -7.76 -4.67 -5.29
N TYR A 219 -8.77 -4.48 -6.15
CA TYR A 219 -8.60 -4.34 -7.60
C TYR A 219 -8.13 -2.94 -8.03
N ALA A 220 -8.41 -1.89 -7.26
CA ALA A 220 -8.05 -0.52 -7.62
C ALA A 220 -6.56 -0.33 -7.94
N PRO A 221 -5.59 -0.79 -7.12
CA PRO A 221 -4.18 -0.68 -7.48
C PRO A 221 -3.78 -1.60 -8.64
N ALA A 222 -4.38 -2.80 -8.73
CA ALA A 222 -4.16 -3.71 -9.86
C ALA A 222 -4.59 -3.09 -11.19
N TYR A 223 -5.70 -2.33 -11.19
CA TYR A 223 -6.18 -1.55 -12.32
C TYR A 223 -5.18 -0.46 -12.70
N ALA A 224 -4.67 0.31 -11.74
CA ALA A 224 -3.70 1.36 -12.01
C ALA A 224 -2.39 0.81 -12.60
N GLY A 225 -1.88 -0.29 -12.04
CA GLY A 225 -0.72 -1.01 -12.57
C GLY A 225 -0.93 -1.50 -14.00
N LYS A 226 -2.03 -2.22 -14.26
CA LYS A 226 -2.39 -2.71 -15.60
C LYS A 226 -2.49 -1.57 -16.63
N ASN A 227 -3.14 -0.44 -16.28
CA ASN A 227 -3.21 0.73 -17.15
C ASN A 227 -1.83 1.34 -17.45
N ALA A 228 -0.94 1.38 -16.45
CA ALA A 228 0.41 1.92 -16.64
C ALA A 228 1.24 1.06 -17.60
N LEU A 229 1.14 -0.27 -17.52
CA LEU A 229 1.76 -1.20 -18.48
C LEU A 229 1.28 -0.93 -19.91
N GLU A 230 -0.04 -0.83 -20.10
CA GLU A 230 -0.65 -0.55 -21.40
C GLU A 230 -0.28 0.84 -21.93
N ALA A 231 -0.16 1.84 -21.05
CA ALA A 231 0.31 3.17 -21.41
C ALA A 231 1.76 3.15 -21.90
N VAL A 232 2.65 2.45 -21.20
CA VAL A 232 4.06 2.31 -21.60
C VAL A 232 4.17 1.57 -22.93
N ASP A 233 3.51 0.42 -23.11
CA ASP A 233 3.55 -0.32 -24.40
C ASP A 233 3.07 0.54 -25.57
N ARG A 234 1.97 1.28 -25.39
CA ARG A 234 1.44 2.18 -26.43
C ARG A 234 2.44 3.28 -26.78
N CYS A 235 3.06 3.91 -25.78
CA CYS A 235 4.04 4.99 -26.01
C CYS A 235 5.34 4.48 -26.62
N MET A 236 5.80 3.27 -26.27
CA MET A 236 6.96 2.62 -26.92
C MET A 236 6.75 2.39 -28.43
N ARG A 237 5.50 2.39 -28.90
CA ARG A 237 5.15 2.30 -30.32
C ARG A 237 5.10 3.66 -31.03
N GLY A 238 5.51 4.74 -30.35
CA GLY A 238 5.62 6.08 -30.91
C GLY A 238 4.38 6.95 -30.73
N GLU A 239 3.40 6.50 -29.94
CA GLU A 239 2.19 7.27 -29.69
C GLU A 239 2.37 8.30 -28.57
N GLY A 240 1.74 9.47 -28.72
CA GLY A 240 1.70 10.52 -27.70
C GLY A 240 0.48 10.42 -26.77
N SER A 241 0.41 11.32 -25.77
CA SER A 241 -0.63 11.39 -24.75
C SER A 241 -1.12 12.83 -24.53
N PRO A 242 -2.29 13.04 -23.88
CA PRO A 242 -2.75 14.38 -23.52
C PRO A 242 -1.70 15.16 -22.72
N SER A 243 -1.43 16.41 -23.11
CA SER A 243 -0.32 17.23 -22.58
C SER A 243 -0.65 18.72 -22.54
N PRO A 244 -0.22 19.48 -21.51
CA PRO A 244 0.33 19.01 -20.23
C PRO A 244 -0.76 18.39 -19.35
N ILE A 245 -0.54 17.21 -18.80
CA ILE A 245 -1.59 16.52 -18.02
C ILE A 245 -1.84 17.12 -16.63
N TYR A 246 -0.81 17.68 -15.98
CA TYR A 246 -0.95 18.33 -14.67
C TYR A 246 -1.26 19.82 -14.84
N GLU A 247 -0.58 20.49 -15.77
CA GLU A 247 -0.57 21.95 -15.90
C GLU A 247 -1.50 22.51 -16.98
N GLY A 248 -1.99 21.71 -17.92
CA GLY A 248 -2.81 22.21 -19.04
C GLY A 248 -4.11 22.92 -18.62
N GLU A 249 -4.70 23.68 -19.54
CA GLU A 249 -5.96 24.41 -19.28
C GLU A 249 -7.12 23.49 -18.90
N ASP A 250 -7.17 22.29 -19.48
CA ASP A 250 -8.16 21.24 -19.20
C ASP A 250 -7.57 20.06 -18.38
N SER A 251 -6.57 20.34 -17.54
CA SER A 251 -5.78 19.34 -16.82
C SER A 251 -6.42 18.83 -15.51
N VAL A 252 -5.72 17.88 -14.89
CA VAL A 252 -6.03 17.37 -13.55
C VAL A 252 -6.07 18.49 -12.51
N ILE A 253 -5.11 19.42 -12.50
CA ILE A 253 -5.13 20.52 -11.52
C ILE A 253 -6.34 21.42 -11.76
N ALA A 254 -6.58 21.80 -13.02
CA ALA A 254 -7.59 22.79 -13.37
C ALA A 254 -9.02 22.35 -13.06
N TRP A 255 -9.35 21.06 -13.24
CA TRP A 255 -10.75 20.61 -13.18
C TRP A 255 -11.04 19.46 -12.23
N ILE A 256 -10.02 18.71 -11.79
CA ILE A 256 -10.21 17.58 -10.88
C ILE A 256 -9.82 17.95 -9.45
N LEU A 257 -8.78 18.77 -9.28
CA LEU A 257 -8.26 19.14 -7.97
C LEU A 257 -8.72 20.56 -7.56
N SER A 258 -7.83 21.34 -6.93
CA SER A 258 -8.11 22.67 -6.36
C SER A 258 -8.41 23.78 -7.38
N GLY A 259 -8.41 23.50 -8.68
CA GLY A 259 -8.78 24.48 -9.71
C GLY A 259 -7.59 25.23 -10.33
N PRO A 260 -7.85 26.12 -11.31
CA PRO A 260 -6.80 26.75 -12.13
C PRO A 260 -5.90 27.74 -11.39
N ASP A 261 -6.34 28.24 -10.22
CA ASP A 261 -5.55 29.16 -9.38
C ASP A 261 -4.68 28.41 -8.35
N ALA A 262 -4.73 27.08 -8.33
CA ALA A 262 -3.99 26.28 -7.36
C ALA A 262 -2.49 26.20 -7.71
N LEU A 263 -1.68 26.13 -6.64
CA LEU A 263 -0.25 25.89 -6.72
C LEU A 263 0.09 24.70 -5.82
N TYR A 264 0.72 23.68 -6.40
CA TYR A 264 1.28 22.55 -5.68
C TYR A 264 2.81 22.65 -5.64
N GLU A 265 3.38 22.05 -4.60
CA GLU A 265 4.82 21.97 -4.37
C GLU A 265 5.22 20.50 -4.31
N VAL A 266 5.79 19.97 -5.39
CA VAL A 266 6.17 18.56 -5.49
C VAL A 266 7.69 18.45 -5.33
N PRO A 267 8.20 17.79 -4.27
CA PRO A 267 9.62 17.49 -4.19
C PRO A 267 10.00 16.46 -5.25
N LEU A 268 11.16 16.58 -5.89
CA LEU A 268 11.77 15.53 -6.70
C LEU A 268 13.29 15.52 -6.49
N PRO A 269 13.98 14.38 -6.67
CA PRO A 269 15.44 14.36 -6.72
C PRO A 269 15.97 15.24 -7.86
N GLU A 270 17.11 15.87 -7.63
CA GLU A 270 17.88 16.53 -8.69
C GLU A 270 18.70 15.50 -9.49
N PRO A 271 19.13 15.84 -10.73
CA PRO A 271 19.97 14.94 -11.51
C PRO A 271 21.21 14.47 -10.75
N GLY A 272 21.42 13.16 -10.69
CA GLY A 272 22.51 12.53 -9.94
C GLY A 272 22.22 12.24 -8.46
N GLU A 273 21.07 12.67 -7.92
CA GLU A 273 20.68 12.34 -6.55
C GLU A 273 20.06 10.95 -6.43
N ALA A 274 20.40 10.25 -5.35
CA ALA A 274 19.88 8.91 -5.09
C ALA A 274 18.37 8.94 -4.78
N LYS A 275 17.66 7.93 -5.29
CA LYS A 275 16.23 7.69 -5.06
C LYS A 275 16.06 6.94 -3.73
N ARG A 276 15.74 7.67 -2.65
CA ARG A 276 15.76 7.19 -1.26
C ARG A 276 14.39 7.10 -0.59
N ALA A 277 13.31 7.56 -1.23
CA ALA A 277 12.01 7.72 -0.58
C ALA A 277 11.43 6.42 0.00
N ILE A 278 11.82 5.24 -0.53
CA ILE A 278 11.41 3.94 0.03
C ILE A 278 11.76 3.77 1.51
N LEU A 279 12.80 4.45 2.00
CA LEU A 279 13.20 4.44 3.41
C LEU A 279 12.21 5.21 4.31
N GLU A 280 11.36 6.06 3.73
CA GLU A 280 10.33 6.80 4.44
C GLU A 280 9.03 5.99 4.61
N SER A 281 8.78 4.99 3.75
CA SER A 281 7.62 4.10 3.89
C SER A 281 7.77 3.17 5.08
N TYR A 282 6.66 2.68 5.59
CA TYR A 282 6.64 1.82 6.78
C TYR A 282 5.64 0.68 6.62
N THR A 283 6.03 -0.51 7.08
CA THR A 283 5.17 -1.69 7.03
C THR A 283 4.13 -1.67 8.14
N LYS A 284 3.04 -2.40 7.91
CA LYS A 284 2.09 -2.78 8.95
C LYS A 284 2.59 -4.05 9.63
N GLU A 285 2.73 -4.01 10.95
CA GLU A 285 3.01 -5.22 11.75
C GLU A 285 1.72 -6.00 12.01
N HIS A 286 0.60 -5.29 12.14
CA HIS A 286 -0.70 -5.88 12.44
C HIS A 286 -1.62 -5.78 11.21
N SER A 287 -2.38 -6.84 10.89
CA SER A 287 -3.35 -6.79 9.78
C SER A 287 -4.56 -5.98 10.22
N ALA A 288 -4.50 -4.66 10.09
CA ALA A 288 -5.58 -3.71 10.40
C ALA A 288 -5.34 -2.38 9.65
N GLU A 289 -6.32 -1.48 9.69
CA GLU A 289 -6.13 -0.10 9.23
C GLU A 289 -4.93 0.57 9.95
N TYR A 290 -4.22 1.48 9.26
CA TYR A 290 -2.91 1.94 9.73
C TYR A 290 -2.99 2.75 11.03
N GLN A 291 -4.05 3.53 11.20
CA GLN A 291 -4.33 4.35 12.36
C GLN A 291 -4.66 3.49 13.60
N ALA A 292 -4.93 2.20 13.41
CA ALA A 292 -5.04 1.23 14.50
C ALA A 292 -3.69 0.66 14.97
N GLN A 293 -2.61 0.72 14.18
CA GLN A 293 -1.35 0.03 14.48
C GLN A 293 -0.78 0.41 15.86
N GLY A 294 -0.62 1.72 16.12
CA GLY A 294 -0.11 2.20 17.40
C GLY A 294 -1.07 1.92 18.56
N LEU A 295 -2.37 1.84 18.28
CA LEU A 295 -3.38 1.52 19.29
C LEU A 295 -3.39 0.02 19.65
N ILE A 296 -3.06 -0.87 18.72
CA ILE A 296 -2.84 -2.31 19.01
C ILE A 296 -1.61 -2.47 19.91
N ASP A 297 -0.50 -1.83 19.56
CA ASP A 297 0.73 -1.86 20.38
C ASP A 297 0.49 -1.28 21.79
N LEU A 298 -0.26 -0.18 21.86
CA LEU A 298 -0.66 0.44 23.13
C LEU A 298 -1.57 -0.48 23.94
N ALA A 299 -2.54 -1.14 23.29
CA ALA A 299 -3.43 -2.10 23.94
C ALA A 299 -2.65 -3.27 24.55
N PHE A 300 -1.65 -3.82 23.85
CA PHE A 300 -0.80 -4.87 24.41
C PHE A 300 -0.11 -4.42 25.70
N ARG A 301 0.54 -3.24 25.65
CA ARG A 301 1.25 -2.65 26.80
C ARG A 301 0.33 -2.32 27.97
N MET A 302 -0.88 -1.85 27.71
CA MET A 302 -1.86 -1.54 28.75
C MET A 302 -2.49 -2.82 29.32
N GLY A 303 -2.72 -3.85 28.49
CA GLY A 303 -3.31 -5.12 28.90
C GLY A 303 -2.45 -5.91 29.87
N GLU A 304 -1.12 -5.73 29.85
CA GLU A 304 -0.21 -6.30 30.86
C GLU A 304 -0.47 -5.79 32.29
N LYS A 305 -1.17 -4.67 32.43
CA LYS A 305 -1.46 -4.03 33.72
C LYS A 305 -2.87 -4.38 34.25
N ILE A 306 -3.59 -5.29 33.58
CA ILE A 306 -5.00 -5.60 33.88
C ILE A 306 -5.18 -7.10 34.07
N ASP A 307 -5.57 -7.51 35.27
CA ASP A 307 -5.84 -8.92 35.58
C ASP A 307 -7.26 -9.35 35.19
N ASP A 308 -8.25 -8.47 35.36
CA ASP A 308 -9.66 -8.75 35.10
C ASP A 308 -10.32 -7.58 34.34
N PHE A 309 -10.63 -7.83 33.06
CA PHE A 309 -11.25 -6.86 32.17
C PHE A 309 -12.71 -6.54 32.53
N GLU A 310 -13.40 -7.36 33.34
CA GLU A 310 -14.76 -7.05 33.80
C GLU A 310 -14.80 -5.85 34.76
N ASN A 311 -13.67 -5.56 35.43
CA ASN A 311 -13.52 -4.39 36.30
C ASN A 311 -13.40 -3.07 35.53
N ILE A 312 -13.23 -3.11 34.20
CA ILE A 312 -13.21 -1.92 33.36
C ILE A 312 -14.62 -1.35 33.30
N LYS A 313 -14.75 -0.07 33.65
CA LYS A 313 -15.96 0.72 33.52
C LYS A 313 -16.08 1.32 32.12
N GLU A 314 -15.00 1.92 31.63
CA GLU A 314 -14.99 2.70 30.39
C GLU A 314 -13.57 2.79 29.84
N ILE A 315 -13.43 2.81 28.51
CA ILE A 315 -12.19 3.10 27.80
C ILE A 315 -12.42 4.30 26.88
N VAL A 316 -11.56 5.30 26.99
CA VAL A 316 -11.63 6.52 26.18
C VAL A 316 -10.34 6.67 25.37
N ILE A 317 -10.49 6.64 24.05
CA ILE A 317 -9.39 6.86 23.10
C ILE A 317 -9.45 8.31 22.61
N HIS A 318 -8.44 9.11 22.96
CA HIS A 318 -8.22 10.47 22.49
C HIS A 318 -7.28 10.43 21.29
N GLY A 319 -7.81 10.58 20.09
CA GLY A 319 -7.07 10.45 18.85
C GLY A 319 -7.35 11.57 17.86
N SER A 320 -6.78 11.44 16.66
CA SER A 320 -6.99 12.41 15.57
C SER A 320 -8.42 12.39 15.03
N HIS A 321 -8.75 13.37 14.20
CA HIS A 321 -9.97 13.39 13.37
C HIS A 321 -10.18 12.05 12.66
N GLN A 322 -9.12 11.50 12.07
CA GLN A 322 -9.14 10.24 11.38
C GLN A 322 -9.50 9.07 12.31
N THR A 323 -8.87 9.02 13.50
CA THR A 323 -9.17 8.01 14.52
C THR A 323 -10.63 8.09 14.96
N HIS A 324 -11.16 9.30 15.18
CA HIS A 324 -12.53 9.49 15.70
C HIS A 324 -13.61 9.25 14.64
N TYR A 325 -13.50 9.90 13.46
CA TYR A 325 -14.54 9.92 12.44
C TYR A 325 -14.41 8.83 11.38
N VAL A 326 -13.23 8.23 11.21
CA VAL A 326 -13.03 7.20 10.16
C VAL A 326 -13.01 5.79 10.69
N ILE A 327 -12.43 5.51 11.86
CA ILE A 327 -12.41 4.17 12.46
C ILE A 327 -13.06 4.10 13.86
N GLY A 328 -13.37 5.26 14.44
CA GLY A 328 -13.92 5.40 15.79
C GLY A 328 -15.43 5.56 15.84
N THR A 329 -15.91 5.78 17.06
CA THR A 329 -17.33 6.00 17.38
C THR A 329 -17.90 7.27 16.74
N GLY A 330 -17.06 8.23 16.36
CA GLY A 330 -17.47 9.45 15.66
C GLY A 330 -17.97 9.19 14.23
N SER A 331 -17.67 8.03 13.64
CA SER A 331 -18.17 7.70 12.30
C SER A 331 -19.68 7.49 12.24
N GLY A 332 -20.34 7.27 13.40
CA GLY A 332 -21.77 7.00 13.47
C GLY A 332 -22.20 5.70 12.80
N ASP A 333 -21.26 4.79 12.53
CA ASP A 333 -21.47 3.56 11.81
C ASP A 333 -21.81 2.43 12.80
N PRO A 334 -23.06 1.92 12.82
CA PRO A 334 -23.45 0.86 13.75
C PRO A 334 -22.81 -0.48 13.41
N GLN A 335 -22.40 -0.73 12.16
CA GLN A 335 -21.74 -1.98 11.77
C GLN A 335 -20.39 -2.14 12.47
N LYS A 336 -19.70 -1.04 12.81
CA LYS A 336 -18.45 -1.08 13.59
C LYS A 336 -18.63 -1.42 15.06
N MET A 337 -19.85 -1.61 15.53
CA MET A 337 -20.16 -2.10 16.87
C MET A 337 -20.91 -3.43 16.82
N ASN A 338 -20.96 -4.08 15.65
CA ASN A 338 -21.70 -5.32 15.43
C ASN A 338 -20.75 -6.53 15.42
N PRO A 339 -20.90 -7.50 16.35
CA PRO A 339 -20.10 -8.73 16.40
C PRO A 339 -20.25 -9.67 15.19
N GLN A 340 -21.27 -9.44 14.35
CA GLN A 340 -21.50 -10.18 13.10
C GLN A 340 -20.99 -9.42 11.86
N ALA A 341 -20.28 -8.32 12.05
CA ALA A 341 -19.75 -7.54 10.94
C ALA A 341 -18.68 -8.32 10.17
N THR A 342 -18.46 -7.92 8.91
CA THR A 342 -17.42 -8.54 8.07
C THR A 342 -16.03 -8.21 8.59
N ARG A 343 -15.03 -8.98 8.17
CA ARG A 343 -13.62 -8.70 8.47
C ARG A 343 -13.25 -7.26 8.06
N GLU A 344 -13.70 -6.81 6.89
CA GLU A 344 -13.46 -5.48 6.32
C GLU A 344 -14.15 -4.34 7.10
N THR A 345 -15.11 -4.68 7.97
CA THR A 345 -15.69 -3.72 8.91
C THR A 345 -14.92 -3.73 10.23
N LEU A 346 -14.56 -4.92 10.72
CA LEU A 346 -13.83 -5.10 11.98
C LEU A 346 -12.40 -4.55 11.92
N ASP A 347 -11.72 -4.67 10.78
CA ASP A 347 -10.37 -4.10 10.55
C ASP A 347 -10.34 -2.56 10.49
N HIS A 348 -11.52 -1.92 10.43
CA HIS A 348 -11.74 -0.46 10.53
C HIS A 348 -12.61 -0.08 11.75
N SER A 349 -12.74 -0.95 12.75
CA SER A 349 -13.41 -0.66 14.03
C SER A 349 -12.37 -0.57 15.14
N ILE A 350 -11.95 0.65 15.50
CA ILE A 350 -10.91 0.82 16.52
C ILE A 350 -11.37 0.37 17.90
N THR A 351 -12.67 0.39 18.16
CA THR A 351 -13.26 -0.07 19.40
C THR A 351 -13.16 -1.60 19.53
N TYR A 352 -13.39 -2.32 18.43
CA TYR A 352 -13.17 -3.77 18.34
C TYR A 352 -11.69 -4.11 18.47
N ILE A 353 -10.87 -3.46 17.63
CA ILE A 353 -9.44 -3.73 17.54
C ILE A 353 -8.77 -3.53 18.89
N PHE A 354 -9.04 -2.41 19.55
CA PHE A 354 -8.46 -2.13 20.86
C PHE A 354 -8.92 -3.15 21.92
N ALA A 355 -10.21 -3.53 21.95
CA ALA A 355 -10.72 -4.50 22.91
C ALA A 355 -10.09 -5.90 22.75
N VAL A 356 -10.01 -6.41 21.52
CA VAL A 356 -9.39 -7.71 21.23
C VAL A 356 -7.90 -7.68 21.53
N ALA A 357 -7.18 -6.64 21.07
CA ALA A 357 -5.75 -6.49 21.32
C ALA A 357 -5.45 -6.39 22.83
N LEU A 358 -6.27 -5.65 23.58
CA LEU A 358 -6.12 -5.49 25.04
C LEU A 358 -6.25 -6.83 25.77
N GLN A 359 -7.23 -7.66 25.38
CA GLN A 359 -7.49 -8.95 26.01
C GLN A 359 -6.47 -10.02 25.63
N ASP A 360 -6.18 -10.15 24.33
CA ASP A 360 -5.40 -11.27 23.82
C ASP A 360 -3.91 -11.00 23.89
N ARG A 361 -3.50 -9.72 23.94
CA ARG A 361 -2.11 -9.28 23.87
C ARG A 361 -1.37 -9.85 22.64
N ARG A 362 -2.14 -10.15 21.59
CA ARG A 362 -1.73 -10.67 20.29
C ARG A 362 -2.73 -10.19 19.24
N TRP A 363 -2.24 -9.98 18.02
CA TRP A 363 -3.06 -9.70 16.85
C TRP A 363 -2.66 -10.64 15.71
N HIS A 364 -3.62 -11.40 15.16
CA HIS A 364 -3.40 -12.30 14.04
C HIS A 364 -4.32 -11.92 12.87
N HIS A 365 -3.81 -12.01 11.64
CA HIS A 365 -4.55 -11.56 10.45
C HIS A 365 -5.84 -12.33 10.16
N PHE A 366 -5.95 -13.55 10.71
CA PHE A 366 -7.11 -14.42 10.60
C PHE A 366 -7.80 -14.62 11.96
N ASP A 367 -7.08 -15.15 12.96
CA ASP A 367 -7.65 -15.55 14.26
C ASP A 367 -8.34 -14.38 14.99
N SER A 368 -7.80 -13.17 14.85
CA SER A 368 -8.38 -11.97 15.50
C SER A 368 -9.67 -11.50 14.85
N TYR A 369 -10.13 -12.14 13.78
CA TYR A 369 -11.35 -11.77 13.04
C TYR A 369 -12.37 -12.92 12.92
N THR A 370 -12.07 -14.10 13.46
CA THR A 370 -12.99 -15.24 13.35
C THR A 370 -14.31 -14.92 14.08
N PRO A 371 -15.45 -15.45 13.59
CA PRO A 371 -16.74 -15.30 14.28
C PRO A 371 -16.66 -15.69 15.75
N GLU A 372 -15.98 -16.79 16.06
CA GLU A 372 -15.80 -17.31 17.43
C GLU A 372 -15.07 -16.30 18.32
N ARG A 373 -14.04 -15.63 17.78
CA ARG A 373 -13.30 -14.61 18.54
C ARG A 373 -14.09 -13.32 18.67
N ALA A 374 -14.70 -12.84 17.59
CA ALA A 374 -15.42 -11.57 17.55
C ALA A 374 -16.67 -11.58 18.43
N GLN A 375 -17.31 -12.75 18.59
CA GLN A 375 -18.59 -12.90 19.30
C GLN A 375 -18.43 -13.34 20.76
N ARG A 376 -17.20 -13.44 21.28
CA ARG A 376 -16.93 -13.77 22.69
C ARG A 376 -17.64 -12.75 23.59
N GLU A 377 -18.52 -13.21 24.48
CA GLU A 377 -19.45 -12.31 25.20
C GLU A 377 -18.75 -11.22 26.03
N ASP A 378 -17.64 -11.56 26.69
CA ASP A 378 -16.81 -10.62 27.45
C ASP A 378 -16.13 -9.58 26.55
N THR A 379 -15.75 -9.95 25.33
CA THR A 379 -15.19 -9.05 24.31
C THR A 379 -16.25 -8.08 23.84
N VAL A 380 -17.45 -8.57 23.54
CA VAL A 380 -18.58 -7.71 23.14
C VAL A 380 -18.90 -6.71 24.26
N ARG A 381 -18.97 -7.16 25.52
CA ARG A 381 -19.14 -6.25 26.66
C ARG A 381 -18.03 -5.20 26.76
N LEU A 382 -16.76 -5.59 26.63
CA LEU A 382 -15.62 -4.67 26.70
C LEU A 382 -15.61 -3.68 25.53
N TRP A 383 -15.84 -4.18 24.32
CA TRP A 383 -15.92 -3.42 23.08
C TRP A 383 -16.95 -2.29 23.19
N HIS A 384 -18.13 -2.57 23.76
CA HIS A 384 -19.16 -1.54 23.99
C HIS A 384 -18.82 -0.54 25.10
N LYS A 385 -17.75 -0.74 25.88
CA LYS A 385 -17.22 0.23 26.84
C LYS A 385 -16.18 1.17 26.22
N VAL A 386 -15.75 0.92 24.97
CA VAL A 386 -14.77 1.77 24.28
C VAL A 386 -15.49 2.89 23.53
N ARG A 387 -15.06 4.13 23.75
CA ARG A 387 -15.43 5.27 22.91
C ARG A 387 -14.22 6.07 22.48
N THR A 388 -14.39 6.83 21.41
CA THR A 388 -13.35 7.70 20.86
C THR A 388 -13.75 9.17 20.98
N LEU A 389 -12.76 10.05 21.12
CA LEU A 389 -12.90 11.49 21.04
C LEU A 389 -11.83 12.04 20.11
N GLU A 390 -12.19 13.03 19.28
CA GLU A 390 -11.19 13.85 18.61
C GLU A 390 -10.46 14.72 19.64
N ASP A 391 -9.14 14.73 19.56
CA ASP A 391 -8.25 15.64 20.25
C ASP A 391 -7.53 16.52 19.21
N PRO A 392 -7.71 17.86 19.26
CA PRO A 392 -7.12 18.78 18.29
C PRO A 392 -5.61 18.66 18.14
N GLU A 393 -4.88 18.31 19.21
CA GLU A 393 -3.43 18.17 19.15
C GLU A 393 -3.04 16.90 18.36
N TRP A 394 -3.77 15.80 18.54
CA TRP A 394 -3.56 14.59 17.73
C TRP A 394 -3.94 14.83 16.25
N THR A 395 -4.98 15.61 15.97
CA THR A 395 -5.32 16.03 14.60
C THR A 395 -4.22 16.90 13.99
N ARG A 396 -3.69 17.88 14.72
CA ARG A 396 -2.57 18.71 14.26
C ARG A 396 -1.35 17.86 13.90
N ARG A 397 -0.96 16.93 14.79
CA ARG A 397 0.17 16.02 14.58
C ARG A 397 -0.06 15.09 13.39
N TYR A 398 -1.28 14.55 13.22
CA TYR A 398 -1.62 13.70 12.07
C TYR A 398 -1.34 14.38 10.73
N HIS A 399 -1.63 15.69 10.62
CA HIS A 399 -1.39 16.49 9.41
C HIS A 399 -0.02 17.18 9.34
N SER A 400 0.87 16.95 10.32
CA SER A 400 2.18 17.61 10.32
C SER A 400 2.98 17.22 9.08
N ARG A 401 3.60 18.22 8.42
CA ARG A 401 4.54 17.99 7.32
C ARG A 401 5.90 17.51 7.82
N ASP A 402 6.24 17.75 9.08
CA ASP A 402 7.44 17.21 9.72
C ASP A 402 7.23 15.73 10.09
N PRO A 403 7.96 14.78 9.48
CA PRO A 403 7.85 13.36 9.81
C PRO A 403 8.10 13.04 11.28
N LYS A 404 8.87 13.87 12.01
CA LYS A 404 9.17 13.67 13.44
C LYS A 404 8.04 14.09 14.36
N GLU A 405 7.20 15.04 13.93
CA GLU A 405 6.01 15.43 14.69
C GLU A 405 4.78 14.58 14.33
N ARG A 406 4.79 13.99 13.13
CA ARG A 406 3.69 13.19 12.60
C ARG A 406 3.35 12.03 13.52
N ALA A 407 2.07 11.86 13.82
CA ALA A 407 1.58 10.84 14.73
C ALA A 407 0.30 10.21 14.21
N PHE A 408 0.19 8.90 14.38
CA PHE A 408 -0.94 8.07 13.92
C PHE A 408 -1.57 7.26 15.04
N GLY A 409 -1.03 7.32 16.26
CA GLY A 409 -1.61 6.71 17.43
C GLY A 409 -2.53 7.65 18.19
N ALA A 410 -2.57 7.49 19.51
CA ALA A 410 -3.52 8.17 20.38
C ALA A 410 -3.07 8.06 21.85
N ARG A 411 -3.77 8.82 22.70
CA ARG A 411 -3.76 8.68 24.16
C ARG A 411 -4.99 7.89 24.61
N VAL A 412 -4.83 6.95 25.52
CA VAL A 412 -5.92 6.10 26.00
C VAL A 412 -6.03 6.18 27.52
N GLU A 413 -7.27 6.32 27.98
CA GLU A 413 -7.64 6.29 29.39
C GLU A 413 -8.57 5.10 29.66
N ILE A 414 -8.19 4.23 30.59
CA ILE A 414 -9.00 3.09 31.06
C ILE A 414 -9.45 3.39 32.48
N PHE A 415 -10.75 3.50 32.68
CA PHE A 415 -11.39 3.75 33.98
C PHE A 415 -11.93 2.45 34.55
N PHE A 416 -11.68 2.20 35.84
CA PHE A 416 -12.16 1.00 36.54
C PHE A 416 -13.37 1.29 37.43
N ASN A 417 -14.09 0.23 37.80
CA ASN A 417 -15.28 0.31 38.66
C ASN A 417 -14.97 0.82 40.08
N ASP A 418 -13.74 0.64 40.56
CA ASP A 418 -13.26 1.13 41.86
C ASP A 418 -12.86 2.62 41.85
N GLY A 419 -12.93 3.27 40.69
CA GLY A 419 -12.55 4.67 40.49
C GLY A 419 -11.08 4.90 40.14
N SER A 420 -10.24 3.86 40.11
CA SER A 420 -8.87 3.96 39.61
C SER A 420 -8.83 4.12 38.08
N LYS A 421 -7.67 4.56 37.57
CA LYS A 421 -7.44 4.83 36.15
C LYS A 421 -6.04 4.41 35.73
N ILE A 422 -5.93 3.86 34.52
CA ILE A 422 -4.66 3.73 33.79
C ILE A 422 -4.70 4.68 32.60
N GLU A 423 -3.60 5.40 32.37
CA GLU A 423 -3.42 6.28 31.22
C GLU A 423 -2.09 6.00 30.56
N ASP A 424 -2.09 5.98 29.24
CA ASP A 424 -0.89 5.78 28.43
C ASP A 424 -1.10 6.33 27.02
N GLU A 425 -0.02 6.60 26.29
CA GLU A 425 -0.08 7.09 24.92
C GLU A 425 1.01 6.50 24.02
N LEU A 426 0.74 6.46 22.73
CA LEU A 426 1.73 6.06 21.72
C LEU A 426 1.54 6.88 20.45
N ALA A 427 2.60 7.54 19.99
CA ALA A 427 2.54 8.43 18.84
C ALA A 427 2.51 7.69 17.50
N VAL A 428 3.34 6.66 17.36
CA VAL A 428 3.48 5.84 16.15
C VAL A 428 3.64 4.38 16.55
N ALA A 429 3.23 3.47 15.69
CA ALA A 429 3.39 2.03 15.91
C ALA A 429 4.86 1.66 16.13
N ASN A 430 5.11 0.58 16.86
CA ASN A 430 6.45 0.08 17.15
C ASN A 430 7.25 -0.16 15.86
N ALA A 431 6.62 -0.76 14.86
CA ALA A 431 7.21 -1.09 13.56
C ALA A 431 7.46 0.11 12.62
N HIS A 432 6.92 1.30 12.94
CA HIS A 432 7.14 2.51 12.14
C HIS A 432 8.64 2.83 12.06
N SER A 433 9.08 3.48 10.97
CA SER A 433 10.44 4.02 10.83
C SER A 433 10.91 4.93 12.00
N TYR A 434 9.98 5.56 12.73
CA TYR A 434 10.24 6.36 13.94
C TYR A 434 9.74 5.69 15.23
N GLY A 435 9.30 4.43 15.16
CA GLY A 435 8.79 3.66 16.28
C GLY A 435 9.87 3.09 17.19
N ALA A 436 9.45 2.43 18.27
CA ALA A 436 10.37 1.82 19.24
C ALA A 436 11.14 0.61 18.68
N ARG A 437 10.60 -0.07 17.67
CA ARG A 437 11.19 -1.24 17.01
C ARG A 437 10.94 -1.18 15.50
N PRO A 438 11.58 -0.24 14.77
CA PRO A 438 11.43 -0.15 13.32
C PRO A 438 11.81 -1.50 12.68
N PHE A 439 10.95 -2.00 11.80
CA PHE A 439 11.14 -3.31 11.20
C PHE A 439 12.47 -3.41 10.44
N ARG A 440 13.23 -4.45 10.73
CA ARG A 440 14.45 -4.86 10.01
C ARG A 440 14.23 -6.21 9.34
N ARG A 441 15.21 -6.66 8.55
CA ARG A 441 15.13 -7.92 7.80
C ARG A 441 14.58 -9.11 8.61
N PRO A 442 15.05 -9.39 9.84
CA PRO A 442 14.53 -10.53 10.61
C PRO A 442 13.04 -10.40 10.95
N ASP A 443 12.51 -9.18 11.06
CA ASP A 443 11.10 -8.93 11.36
C ASP A 443 10.23 -9.19 10.12
N TYR A 444 10.68 -8.77 8.92
CA TYR A 444 10.05 -9.11 7.64
C TYR A 444 10.06 -10.62 7.39
N ILE A 445 11.17 -11.30 7.68
CA ILE A 445 11.25 -12.77 7.54
C ILE A 445 10.27 -13.46 8.48
N ARG A 446 10.22 -13.09 9.77
CA ARG A 446 9.25 -13.68 10.70
C ARG A 446 7.80 -13.43 10.29
N LYS A 447 7.49 -12.23 9.80
CA LYS A 447 6.16 -11.91 9.26
C LYS A 447 5.85 -12.80 8.05
N PHE A 448 6.80 -12.96 7.14
CA PHE A 448 6.67 -13.84 5.98
C PHE A 448 6.43 -15.31 6.38
N GLU A 449 7.23 -15.85 7.29
CA GLU A 449 7.07 -17.23 7.79
C GLU A 449 5.69 -17.42 8.45
N THR A 450 5.27 -16.46 9.28
CA THR A 450 3.95 -16.49 9.94
C THR A 450 2.80 -16.47 8.93
N LEU A 451 2.88 -15.62 7.90
CA LEU A 451 1.82 -15.46 6.91
C LEU A 451 1.79 -16.57 5.85
N THR A 452 2.85 -17.34 5.73
CA THR A 452 2.96 -18.44 4.76
C THR A 452 2.83 -19.82 5.38
N GLU A 453 2.69 -19.90 6.71
CA GLU A 453 2.52 -21.14 7.47
C GLU A 453 1.32 -21.96 6.95
N GLY A 454 1.57 -23.21 6.57
CA GLY A 454 0.55 -24.11 6.03
C GLY A 454 0.05 -23.77 4.63
N ILE A 455 0.59 -22.71 4.00
CA ILE A 455 0.26 -22.27 2.64
C ILE A 455 1.38 -22.64 1.67
N ILE A 456 2.62 -22.27 2.01
CA ILE A 456 3.81 -22.49 1.21
C ILE A 456 4.67 -23.56 1.87
N ASP A 457 5.19 -24.51 1.08
CA ASP A 457 6.10 -25.54 1.60
C ASP A 457 7.35 -24.88 2.23
N PRO A 458 7.84 -25.32 3.41
CA PRO A 458 9.00 -24.72 4.05
C PRO A 458 10.25 -24.67 3.17
N LYS A 459 10.41 -25.61 2.23
CA LYS A 459 11.53 -25.59 1.29
C LYS A 459 11.41 -24.47 0.27
N GLU A 460 10.20 -24.25 -0.25
CA GLU A 460 9.91 -23.13 -1.17
C GLU A 460 10.08 -21.78 -0.46
N GLN A 461 9.71 -21.68 0.82
CA GLN A 461 9.98 -20.50 1.65
C GLN A 461 11.48 -20.20 1.77
N GLU A 462 12.29 -21.21 2.14
CA GLU A 462 13.75 -21.09 2.27
C GLU A 462 14.40 -20.69 0.94
N ASP A 463 13.99 -21.32 -0.15
CA ASP A 463 14.49 -21.07 -1.49
C ASP A 463 14.19 -19.63 -1.94
N PHE A 464 12.95 -19.17 -1.76
CA PHE A 464 12.56 -17.78 -2.05
C PHE A 464 13.38 -16.78 -1.22
N LEU A 465 13.50 -17.00 0.08
CA LEU A 465 14.26 -16.10 0.96
C LEU A 465 15.75 -16.07 0.59
N THR A 466 16.32 -17.20 0.19
CA THR A 466 17.71 -17.29 -0.28
C THR A 466 17.90 -16.51 -1.59
N LEU A 467 16.95 -16.66 -2.53
CA LEU A 467 16.98 -16.02 -3.84
C LEU A 467 16.76 -14.50 -3.74
N VAL A 468 15.71 -14.05 -3.06
CA VAL A 468 15.35 -12.62 -2.98
C VAL A 468 16.42 -11.81 -2.24
N GLN A 469 17.18 -12.42 -1.33
CA GLN A 469 18.34 -11.79 -0.68
C GLN A 469 19.47 -11.42 -1.65
N GLN A 470 19.48 -12.02 -2.84
CA GLN A 470 20.46 -11.74 -3.90
C GLN A 470 19.86 -10.88 -5.02
N LEU A 471 18.74 -10.19 -4.77
CA LEU A 471 17.94 -9.49 -5.76
C LEU A 471 18.76 -8.75 -6.84
N PRO A 472 19.75 -7.88 -6.53
CA PRO A 472 20.46 -7.14 -7.58
C PRO A 472 21.30 -8.00 -8.53
N LYS A 473 21.59 -9.25 -8.14
CA LYS A 473 22.45 -10.18 -8.89
C LYS A 473 21.65 -11.23 -9.68
N LEU A 474 20.33 -11.27 -9.52
CA LEU A 474 19.49 -12.28 -10.17
C LEU A 474 19.55 -12.15 -11.69
N ALA A 475 19.73 -13.29 -12.35
CA ALA A 475 19.56 -13.44 -13.78
C ALA A 475 18.06 -13.36 -14.17
N PRO A 476 17.73 -13.08 -15.44
CA PRO A 476 16.33 -12.99 -15.88
C PRO A 476 15.46 -14.19 -15.54
N GLU A 477 15.98 -15.41 -15.72
CA GLU A 477 15.29 -16.66 -15.42
C GLU A 477 15.01 -16.85 -13.93
N GLU A 478 15.83 -16.27 -13.06
CA GLU A 478 15.67 -16.34 -11.61
C GLU A 478 14.54 -15.43 -11.11
N LEU A 479 14.20 -14.37 -11.86
CA LEU A 479 13.07 -13.49 -11.52
C LEU A 479 11.72 -14.23 -11.57
N MET A 480 11.62 -15.33 -12.32
CA MET A 480 10.42 -16.18 -12.39
C MET A 480 10.11 -16.86 -11.05
N ARG A 481 11.07 -16.88 -10.12
CA ARG A 481 10.93 -17.46 -8.77
C ARG A 481 10.56 -16.43 -7.71
N LEU A 482 10.32 -15.17 -8.09
CA LEU A 482 9.88 -14.11 -7.15
C LEU A 482 8.39 -14.23 -6.78
N ASN A 483 7.61 -15.02 -7.52
CA ASN A 483 6.26 -15.41 -7.15
C ASN A 483 6.27 -16.84 -6.62
N LEU A 484 6.06 -17.03 -5.31
CA LEU A 484 6.12 -18.34 -4.67
C LEU A 484 4.99 -19.28 -5.13
N ILE A 485 5.26 -20.58 -5.08
CA ILE A 485 4.31 -21.64 -5.43
C ILE A 485 3.56 -22.11 -4.18
N ALA A 486 2.25 -22.30 -4.29
CA ALA A 486 1.43 -22.83 -3.20
C ALA A 486 1.62 -24.34 -3.01
N SER A 487 1.43 -24.83 -1.79
CA SER A 487 1.43 -26.26 -1.51
C SER A 487 0.41 -27.00 -2.40
N PRO A 488 0.72 -28.23 -2.86
CA PRO A 488 -0.21 -28.99 -3.71
C PRO A 488 -1.61 -29.11 -3.10
N GLY A 489 -2.64 -28.76 -3.88
CA GLY A 489 -4.03 -28.80 -3.43
C GLY A 489 -4.48 -27.63 -2.54
N TYR A 490 -3.60 -26.67 -2.24
CA TYR A 490 -3.97 -25.50 -1.43
C TYR A 490 -4.88 -24.53 -2.19
N LEU A 491 -4.61 -24.27 -3.48
CA LEU A 491 -5.37 -23.28 -4.25
C LEU A 491 -6.82 -23.72 -4.49
N ILE A 492 -7.75 -22.82 -4.19
CA ILE A 492 -9.16 -22.94 -4.55
C ILE A 492 -9.37 -22.23 -5.88
N GLU A 493 -9.99 -22.93 -6.83
CA GLU A 493 -10.35 -22.37 -8.13
C GLU A 493 -11.70 -21.65 -8.07
N ASN A 494 -11.79 -20.48 -8.72
CA ASN A 494 -13.07 -19.87 -8.99
C ASN A 494 -13.68 -20.50 -10.25
N SER A 495 -14.76 -21.27 -10.10
CA SER A 495 -15.46 -21.96 -11.19
C SER A 495 -16.50 -21.10 -11.92
N ALA A 496 -16.69 -19.84 -11.51
CA ALA A 496 -17.62 -18.93 -12.19
C ALA A 496 -17.11 -18.60 -13.59
N LYS A 497 -18.03 -18.52 -14.57
CA LYS A 497 -17.69 -18.22 -15.97
C LYS A 497 -17.68 -16.71 -16.20
N GLY A 498 -16.54 -16.19 -16.66
CA GLY A 498 -16.39 -14.83 -17.19
C GLY A 498 -16.61 -14.76 -18.70
N ILE A 499 -16.25 -13.61 -19.29
CA ILE A 499 -16.30 -13.38 -20.75
C ILE A 499 -14.99 -13.75 -21.47
N PHE A 500 -13.93 -14.07 -20.72
CA PHE A 500 -12.62 -14.47 -21.22
C PHE A 500 -12.42 -15.98 -21.10
#